data_AF-A0A941S6M5-F1
#
_entry.id   AF-A0A941S6M5-F1
#
_cell.length_a   1.000
_cell.length_b   1.000
_cell.length_c   1.000
_cell.angle_alpha   90.00
_cell.angle_beta   90.00
_cell.angle_gamma   90.00
#
_symmetry.space_group_name_H-M   'P 1'
#
loop_
_entity.id
_entity.type
_entity.pdbx_description
1 polymer ?
#
loop_
_entity_poly.entity_id
_entity_poly.type
_entity_poly.pdbx_seq_one_letter_code
_entity_poly.pdbx_strand_id
1 'polypeptide(L)' 'AAGPRHRIDVFPGTEHGYCFSNGRCYHPDAAEATWAKLFDLWQRTLA' A
#
# COMPACT_ATOMS: atom_id res chain seq x y z
N ALA A 1 16.00 21.32 -5.92
CA ALA A 1 15.71 20.44 -4.79
C ALA A 1 15.16 19.12 -5.33
N ALA A 2 15.61 17.97 -4.83
CA ALA A 2 14.99 16.68 -5.15
C ALA A 2 13.84 16.44 -4.16
N GLY A 3 12.69 15.95 -4.64
CA GLY A 3 11.49 15.74 -3.81
C GLY A 3 11.66 14.71 -2.69
N PRO A 4 10.61 14.47 -1.87
CA PRO A 4 10.69 13.47 -0.81
C PRO A 4 10.96 12.07 -1.37
N ARG A 5 11.69 11.27 -0.59
CA ARG A 5 11.90 9.85 -0.90
C ARG A 5 10.54 9.15 -0.92
N HIS A 6 10.24 8.47 -2.01
CA HIS A 6 8.99 7.73 -2.19
C HIS A 6 9.24 6.40 -2.92
N ARG A 7 8.29 5.48 -2.79
CA ARG A 7 8.23 4.24 -3.56
C ARG A 7 6.82 4.08 -4.10
N ILE A 8 6.70 3.60 -5.33
CA ILE A 8 5.42 3.30 -5.99
C ILE A 8 5.44 1.82 -6.36
N ASP A 9 4.38 1.12 -6.00
CA ASP A 9 4.15 -0.27 -6.38
C ASP A 9 2.84 -0.36 -7.17
N VAL A 10 2.80 -1.24 -8.17
CA VAL A 10 1.60 -1.58 -8.93
C VAL A 10 1.31 -3.05 -8.69
N PHE A 11 0.06 -3.39 -8.36
CA PHE A 11 -0.37 -4.77 -8.11
C PHE A 11 -1.20 -5.27 -9.30
N PRO A 12 -0.65 -6.14 -10.17
CA PRO A 12 -1.37 -6.66 -11.33
C PRO A 12 -2.64 -7.40 -10.92
N GLY A 13 -3.70 -7.24 -11.71
CA GLY A 13 -5.00 -7.90 -11.44
C GLY A 13 -5.81 -7.28 -10.29
N THR A 14 -5.34 -6.19 -9.69
CA THR A 14 -6.11 -5.42 -8.70
C THR A 14 -6.86 -4.26 -9.35
N GLU A 15 -7.93 -3.83 -8.70
CA GLU A 15 -8.71 -2.64 -9.09
C GLU A 15 -8.74 -1.61 -7.96
N HIS A 16 -9.23 -0.40 -8.26
CA HIS A 16 -9.42 0.62 -7.24
C HIS A 16 -10.31 0.10 -6.11
N GLY A 17 -9.80 0.19 -4.88
CA GLY A 17 -10.48 -0.31 -3.69
C GLY A 17 -10.00 -1.69 -3.20
N TYR A 18 -8.92 -2.25 -3.78
CA TYR A 18 -8.41 -3.56 -3.40
C TYR A 18 -7.97 -3.69 -1.93
N CYS A 19 -7.67 -2.59 -1.24
CA CYS A 19 -7.26 -2.59 0.16
C CYS A 19 -8.43 -2.67 1.17
N PHE A 20 -9.69 -2.58 0.72
CA PHE A 20 -10.85 -2.54 1.63
C PHE A 20 -11.46 -3.93 1.76
N SER A 21 -11.38 -4.55 2.94
CA SER A 21 -11.88 -5.92 3.19
C SER A 21 -13.36 -6.12 2.91
N ASN A 22 -14.18 -5.09 3.13
CA ASN A 22 -15.62 -5.11 2.82
C ASN A 22 -15.93 -4.60 1.39
N GLY A 23 -14.90 -4.32 0.59
CA GLY A 23 -15.02 -3.79 -0.76
C GLY A 23 -15.18 -4.89 -1.82
N ARG A 24 -15.88 -4.57 -2.92
CA ARG A 24 -16.11 -5.52 -4.03
C ARG A 24 -14.83 -5.97 -4.74
N CYS A 25 -13.77 -5.17 -4.67
CA CYS A 25 -12.50 -5.45 -5.35
C CYS A 25 -11.42 -5.94 -4.38
N TYR A 26 -11.80 -6.38 -3.17
CA TYR A 26 -10.84 -6.80 -2.13
C TYR A 26 -9.88 -7.87 -2.66
N HIS A 27 -8.58 -7.58 -2.56
CA HIS A 27 -7.52 -8.50 -2.92
C HIS A 27 -6.60 -8.70 -1.73
N PRO A 28 -6.74 -9.79 -0.95
CA PRO A 28 -6.10 -9.94 0.36
C PRO A 28 -4.58 -9.82 0.29
N ASP A 29 -3.92 -10.53 -0.64
CA ASP A 29 -2.46 -10.52 -0.74
C ASP A 29 -1.89 -9.13 -1.05
N ALA A 30 -2.52 -8.39 -1.97
CA ALA A 30 -2.13 -7.04 -2.32
C ALA A 30 -2.42 -6.06 -1.18
N ALA A 31 -3.55 -6.21 -0.48
CA ALA A 31 -3.91 -5.40 0.67
C ALA A 31 -2.87 -5.55 1.80
N GLU A 32 -2.54 -6.78 2.18
CA GLU A 32 -1.54 -7.07 3.22
C GLU A 32 -0.16 -6.53 2.84
N ALA A 33 0.26 -6.74 1.58
CA ALA A 33 1.52 -6.20 1.09
C ALA A 33 1.55 -4.65 1.13
N THR A 34 0.44 -3.97 0.85
CA THR A 34 0.34 -2.52 0.95
C THR A 34 0.40 -2.03 2.40
N TRP A 35 -0.34 -2.66 3.31
CA TRP A 35 -0.34 -2.29 4.73
C TRP A 35 1.02 -2.50 5.38
N ALA A 36 1.70 -3.62 5.12
CA ALA A 36 3.05 -3.87 5.61
C ALA A 36 4.04 -2.74 5.22
N LYS A 37 3.93 -2.23 3.99
CA LYS A 37 4.80 -1.14 3.49
C LYS A 37 4.45 0.21 4.10
N LEU A 38 3.16 0.47 4.37
CA LEU A 38 2.73 1.69 5.05
C LEU A 38 3.24 1.71 6.49
N PHE A 39 3.12 0.58 7.21
CA PHE A 39 3.65 0.47 8.57
C PHE A 39 5.17 0.62 8.60
N ASP A 40 5.89 -0.01 7.67
CA ASP A 40 7.35 0.18 7.54
C ASP A 40 7.74 1.64 7.26
N LEU A 41 6.97 2.34 6.41
CA LEU A 41 7.19 3.77 6.19
C LEU A 41 7.02 4.55 7.49
N TRP A 42 5.90 4.32 8.21
CA TRP A 42 5.63 5.01 9.47
C TRP A 42 6.68 4.73 10.53
N GLN A 43 7.16 3.49 10.67
CA GLN A 43 8.24 3.15 11.60
C GLN A 43 9.52 3.93 11.29
N ARG A 44 9.83 4.20 10.02
CA ARG A 44 11.03 4.95 9.62
C ARG A 44 10.88 6.46 9.76
N THR A 45 9.66 7.00 9.79
CA THR A 45 9.44 8.45 9.67
C THR A 45 8.66 9.09 10.82
N LEU A 46 7.94 8.32 11.62
CA LEU A 46 7.05 8.81 12.68
C LEU A 46 7.37 8.24 14.07
N ALA A 47 8.32 7.32 14.19
CA ALA A 47 8.76 6.76 15.47
C ALA A 47 9.58 7.75 16.30
#